data_AF-A0A4S0IB68-F1
#
_entry.id   AF-A0A4S0IB68-F1
#
_cell.length_a   1.000
_cell.length_b   1.000
_cell.length_c   1.000
_cell.angle_alpha   90.00
_cell.angle_beta   90.00
_cell.angle_gamma   90.00
#
_symmetry.space_group_name_H-M   'P 1'
#
loop_
_entity.id
_entity.type
_entity.pdbx_description
1 polymer ?
#
loop_
_entity_poly.entity_id
_entity_poly.type
_entity_poly.pdbx_seq_one_letter_code
_entity_poly.pdbx_strand_id
1 'polypeptide(L)'
;VAIGVSFDLSTDDFEGGSGLPIVTLSLVGLYAVLTILPWISLLVRRLHDVGLTGWLAILCFLPYVGLLAIVVFGLIPSQVGDNKYGPVPAGVRF
;
A
#
# COMPACT_ATOMS: atom_id res chain seq x y z
N VAL A 1 7.04 4.95 -19.85
CA VAL A 1 6.73 3.62 -19.28
C VAL A 1 5.26 3.63 -18.88
N ALA A 2 4.39 3.47 -19.88
CA ALA A 2 2.97 3.24 -19.67
C ALA A 2 2.82 1.73 -19.64
N ILE A 3 2.60 1.18 -18.44
CA ILE A 3 2.34 -0.25 -18.27
C ILE A 3 1.07 -0.56 -19.07
N GLY A 4 1.17 -1.54 -19.97
CA GLY A 4 0.25 -1.78 -21.06
C GLY A 4 -1.21 -1.90 -20.64
N VAL A 5 -2.02 -0.97 -21.15
CA VAL A 5 -3.45 -1.16 -21.33
C VAL A 5 -3.65 -1.58 -22.79
N SER A 6 -3.18 -2.78 -23.09
CA SER A 6 -3.48 -3.52 -24.31
C SER A 6 -4.13 -4.83 -23.88
N PHE A 7 -5.19 -4.74 -23.07
CA PHE A 7 -6.13 -5.85 -22.93
C PHE A 7 -7.17 -5.65 -24.02
N ASP A 8 -7.02 -6.47 -25.05
CA ASP A 8 -7.87 -6.58 -26.22
C ASP A 8 -9.36 -6.38 -25.87
N LEU A 9 -9.95 -5.30 -26.39
CA LEU A 9 -11.34 -4.94 -26.16
C LEU A 9 -12.29 -5.69 -27.11
N SER A 10 -11.81 -6.49 -28.06
CA SER A 10 -12.68 -7.20 -28.99
C SER A 10 -11.97 -8.38 -29.68
N THR A 11 -12.12 -9.58 -29.11
CA THR A 11 -12.06 -10.84 -29.89
C THR A 11 -13.22 -11.73 -29.45
N ASP A 12 -14.37 -11.51 -30.10
CA ASP A 12 -15.09 -12.50 -30.91
C ASP A 12 -15.74 -13.77 -30.34
N ASP A 13 -16.03 -13.92 -29.04
CA ASP A 13 -16.82 -15.07 -28.54
C ASP A 13 -17.97 -14.70 -27.58
N PHE A 14 -18.99 -13.95 -28.07
CA PHE A 14 -20.30 -13.86 -27.41
C PHE A 14 -21.31 -14.84 -28.05
N GLU A 15 -20.91 -16.10 -28.23
CA GLU A 15 -21.87 -17.20 -28.38
C GLU A 15 -21.64 -18.23 -27.29
N GLY A 16 -22.36 -18.07 -26.17
CA GLY A 16 -22.61 -19.15 -25.22
C GLY A 16 -21.73 -19.16 -23.95
N GLY A 17 -22.24 -18.53 -22.89
CA GLY A 17 -21.92 -18.91 -21.50
C GLY A 17 -21.00 -17.95 -20.73
N SER A 18 -21.57 -17.23 -19.76
CA SER A 18 -20.85 -16.58 -18.65
C SER A 18 -19.67 -15.65 -19.01
N GLY A 19 -19.89 -14.62 -19.85
CA GLY A 19 -18.87 -13.60 -20.21
C GLY A 19 -18.50 -12.58 -19.11
N LEU A 20 -18.74 -12.90 -17.83
CA LEU A 20 -18.48 -12.01 -16.68
C LEU A 20 -17.13 -12.18 -15.93
N PRO A 21 -16.24 -13.18 -16.17
CA PRO A 21 -15.10 -13.37 -15.27
C PRO A 21 -13.89 -12.49 -15.59
N ILE A 22 -13.47 -12.35 -16.85
CA ILE A 22 -12.10 -11.85 -17.14
C ILE A 22 -11.97 -10.33 -16.95
N VAL A 23 -12.84 -9.53 -17.55
CA VAL A 23 -12.76 -8.05 -17.47
C VAL A 23 -12.91 -7.59 -16.01
N THR A 24 -13.87 -8.16 -15.29
CA THR A 24 -14.10 -7.84 -13.87
C THR A 24 -12.89 -8.24 -13.01
N LEU A 25 -12.31 -9.42 -13.20
CA LEU A 25 -11.10 -9.84 -12.48
C LEU A 25 -9.90 -8.92 -12.77
N SER A 26 -9.70 -8.52 -14.03
CA SER A 26 -8.63 -7.60 -14.41
C SER A 26 -8.78 -6.23 -13.76
N LEU A 27 -9.99 -5.67 -13.72
CA LEU A 27 -10.27 -4.40 -13.06
C LEU A 27 -10.07 -4.49 -11.54
N VAL A 28 -10.51 -5.57 -10.91
CA VAL A 28 -10.31 -5.82 -9.47
C VAL A 28 -8.81 -5.95 -9.16
N GLY A 29 -8.05 -6.67 -9.98
CA GLY A 29 -6.60 -6.81 -9.81
C GLY A 29 -5.88 -5.47 -9.92
N LEU A 30 -6.22 -4.64 -10.92
CA LEU A 30 -5.65 -3.31 -11.07
C LEU A 30 -5.98 -2.41 -9.87
N TYR A 31 -7.24 -2.40 -9.45
CA TYR A 31 -7.68 -1.65 -8.27
C TYR A 31 -6.93 -2.08 -7.00
N ALA A 32 -6.74 -3.39 -6.80
CA ALA A 32 -6.00 -3.93 -5.66
C ALA A 32 -4.55 -3.43 -5.65
N VAL A 33 -3.83 -3.51 -6.77
CA VAL A 33 -2.43 -3.03 -6.84
C VAL A 33 -2.34 -1.52 -6.60
N LEU A 34 -3.22 -0.74 -7.23
CA LEU A 34 -3.26 0.71 -7.07
C LEU A 34 -3.56 1.15 -5.63
N THR A 35 -4.26 0.33 -4.85
CA THR A 35 -4.62 0.66 -3.46
C THR A 35 -3.61 0.10 -2.45
N ILE A 36 -3.08 -1.11 -2.69
CA ILE A 36 -2.14 -1.79 -1.77
C ILE A 36 -0.79 -1.07 -1.75
N LEU A 37 -0.28 -0.61 -2.90
CA LEU A 37 1.05 0.03 -2.95
C LEU A 37 1.10 1.34 -2.13
N PRO A 38 0.16 2.29 -2.27
CA PRO A 38 0.11 3.46 -1.40
C PRO A 38 -0.10 3.11 0.07
N TRP A 39 -0.90 2.08 0.37
CA TRP A 39 -1.13 1.64 1.75
C TRP A 39 0.17 1.18 2.43
N ILE A 40 0.98 0.37 1.75
CA ILE A 40 2.32 -0.04 2.23
C ILE A 40 3.23 1.18 2.39
N SER A 41 3.23 2.08 1.40
CA SER A 41 4.07 3.28 1.42
C SER A 41 3.80 4.16 2.64
N LEU A 42 2.52 4.35 3.00
CA LEU A 42 2.13 5.11 4.20
C LEU A 42 2.56 4.39 5.48
N LEU A 43 2.44 3.08 5.56
CA LEU A 43 2.85 2.31 6.74
C LEU A 43 4.37 2.37 6.96
N VAL A 44 5.15 2.24 5.89
CA VAL A 44 6.61 2.42 5.93
C VAL A 44 6.98 3.85 6.35
N ARG A 45 6.28 4.86 5.82
CA ARG A 45 6.47 6.25 6.25
C ARG A 45 6.18 6.42 7.74
N ARG A 46 5.08 5.87 8.26
CA ARG A 46 4.76 5.93 9.70
C ARG A 46 5.82 5.29 10.57
N LEU A 47 6.38 4.15 10.15
CA LEU A 47 7.50 3.51 10.86
C LEU A 47 8.76 4.37 10.83
N HIS A 48 9.06 4.99 9.69
CA HIS A 48 10.19 5.89 9.55
C HIS A 48 10.02 7.15 10.41
N ASP A 49 8.82 7.73 10.50
CA ASP A 49 8.54 8.89 11.36
C ASP A 49 8.83 8.61 12.85
N VAL A 50 8.77 7.33 13.26
CA VAL A 50 9.06 6.88 14.64
C VAL A 50 10.54 6.47 14.82
N GLY A 51 11.34 6.40 13.76
CA GLY A 51 12.75 5.94 13.81
C GLY A 51 12.97 4.45 13.60
N LEU A 52 11.89 3.70 13.35
CA LEU A 52 11.90 2.26 13.16
C LEU A 52 12.12 1.88 11.69
N THR A 53 12.52 0.63 11.44
CA THR A 53 12.73 0.13 10.07
C THR A 53 11.41 -0.12 9.35
N GLY A 54 11.33 0.29 8.08
CA GLY A 54 10.18 0.03 7.22
C GLY A 54 9.86 -1.46 7.05
N TRP A 55 10.83 -2.35 7.25
CA TRP A 55 10.63 -3.80 7.23
C TRP A 55 9.61 -4.30 8.26
N LEU A 56 9.40 -3.57 9.35
CA LEU A 56 8.35 -3.92 10.32
C LEU A 56 6.93 -3.80 9.75
N ALA A 57 6.75 -3.14 8.60
CA ALA A 57 5.47 -3.09 7.89
C ALA A 57 4.96 -4.49 7.52
N ILE A 58 5.85 -5.48 7.32
CA ILE A 58 5.49 -6.87 7.03
C ILE A 58 4.64 -7.47 8.15
N LEU A 59 4.85 -7.07 9.41
CA LEU A 59 4.05 -7.56 10.54
C LEU A 59 2.57 -7.19 10.40
N CYS A 60 2.25 -6.10 9.71
CA CYS A 60 0.88 -5.65 9.46
C CYS A 60 0.13 -6.56 8.47
N PHE A 61 0.83 -7.44 7.76
CA PHE A 61 0.25 -8.42 6.84
C PHE A 61 -0.06 -9.78 7.50
N LEU A 62 0.37 -10.01 8.75
CA LEU A 62 0.01 -11.24 9.45
C LEU A 62 -1.44 -11.15 9.95
N PRO A 63 -2.25 -12.21 9.81
CA PRO A 63 -3.57 -12.27 10.42
C PRO A 63 -3.44 -12.18 11.95
N TYR A 64 -4.39 -11.49 12.59
CA TYR A 64 -4.43 -11.18 14.03
C TYR A 64 -3.33 -10.24 14.53
N VAL A 65 -2.06 -10.56 14.28
CA VAL A 65 -0.90 -9.76 14.68
C VAL A 65 -0.88 -8.42 13.95
N GLY A 66 -1.30 -8.39 12.68
CA GLY A 66 -1.22 -7.20 11.87
C GLY A 66 -2.11 -6.07 12.36
N LEU A 67 -3.31 -6.39 12.85
CA LEU A 67 -4.19 -5.39 13.45
C LEU A 67 -3.59 -4.80 14.72
N LEU A 68 -3.00 -5.65 15.58
CA LEU A 68 -2.28 -5.18 16.77
C LEU A 68 -1.08 -4.31 16.39
N ALA A 69 -0.29 -4.73 15.40
CA ALA A 69 0.87 -3.99 14.92
C ALA A 69 0.49 -2.60 14.39
N ILE A 70 -0.58 -2.48 13.61
CA ILE A 70 -1.10 -1.19 13.11
C ILE A 70 -1.50 -0.29 14.28
N VAL A 71 -2.22 -0.81 15.27
CA VAL A 71 -2.63 -0.03 16.45
C VAL A 71 -1.42 0.45 17.23
N VAL A 72 -0.46 -0.45 17.52
CA VAL A 72 0.75 -0.11 18.26
C VAL A 72 1.58 0.93 17.49
N PHE A 73 1.93 0.69 16.23
CA PHE A 73 2.71 1.64 15.43
C PHE A 73 1.98 2.96 15.17
N GLY A 74 0.65 2.93 15.11
CA GLY A 74 -0.18 4.12 14.94
C GLY A 74 -0.24 5.01 16.18
N LEU A 75 -0.14 4.43 17.38
CA LEU A 75 -0.21 5.16 18.64
C LEU A 75 1.15 5.65 19.15
N ILE A 76 2.26 5.12 18.63
CA ILE A 76 3.59 5.60 19.00
C ILE A 76 3.80 7.02 18.44
N PRO A 77 4.16 8.00 19.28
CA PRO A 77 4.47 9.34 18.81
C PRO A 77 5.68 9.32 17.88
N SER A 78 5.71 10.24 16.90
CA SER A 78 6.87 10.42 16.04
C SER A 78 8.11 10.80 16.85
N GLN A 79 9.29 10.43 16.35
CA GLN A 79 10.55 10.83 16.97
C GLN A 79 10.71 12.35 16.94
N VAL A 80 11.14 12.92 18.06
CA VAL A 80 11.43 14.34 18.18
C VAL A 80 12.82 14.63 17.61
N GLY A 81 12.90 15.65 16.75
CA GLY A 81 14.15 16.03 16.09
C GLY A 81 14.53 15.13 14.91
N ASP A 82 15.75 15.29 14.43
CA ASP A 82 16.24 14.59 13.26
C ASP A 82 16.35 13.08 13.49
N ASN A 83 16.14 12.31 12.44
CA ASN A 83 16.21 10.86 12.44
C ASN A 83 17.01 10.38 11.23
N LYS A 84 17.47 9.13 11.25
CA LYS A 84 18.21 8.49 10.15
C LYS A 84 17.45 8.49 8.81
N TYR A 85 16.13 8.72 8.83
CA TYR A 85 15.29 8.80 7.63
C TYR A 85 15.11 10.22 7.08
N GLY A 86 15.56 11.25 7.79
CA GLY A 86 15.51 12.63 7.33
C GLY A 86 15.50 13.65 8.48
N PRO A 87 15.88 14.90 8.17
CA PRO A 87 15.81 16.00 9.12
C PRO A 87 14.36 16.48 9.32
N VAL A 88 14.11 17.14 10.46
CA VAL A 88 12.81 17.78 10.71
C VAL A 88 12.61 18.98 9.78
N PRO A 89 11.36 19.25 9.34
CA PRO A 89 11.07 20.44 8.54
C PRO A 89 11.50 21.73 9.26
N ALA A 90 12.08 22.66 8.51
CA ALA A 90 12.48 23.95 9.05
C ALA A 90 11.27 24.69 9.65
N GLY A 91 11.42 25.17 10.88
CA GLY A 91 10.38 25.94 11.59
C GLY A 91 9.56 25.16 12.63
N VAL A 92 9.74 23.84 12.75
CA VAL A 92 9.14 23.05 13.85
C VAL A 92 9.96 23.25 15.13
N ARG A 93 9.30 23.73 16.20
CA ARG A 93 9.87 23.85 17.54
C ARG A 93 9.13 22.91 18.48
N PHE A 94 9.89 22.09 19.20
CA PHE A 94 9.39 21.12 20.16
C PHE A 94 9.31 21.71 21.57
#